data_AF-A0A7C3DV91-F1
#
_entry.id   AF-A0A7C3DV91-F1
#
_cell.length_a   1.000
_cell.length_b   1.000
_cell.length_c   1.000
_cell.angle_alpha   90.00
_cell.angle_beta   90.00
_cell.angle_gamma   90.00
#
_symmetry.space_group_name_H-M   'P 1'
#
loop_
_entity.id
_entity.type
_entity.pdbx_description
1 polymer ?
#
loop_
_entity_poly.entity_id
_entity_poly.type
_entity_poly.pdbx_seq_one_letter_code
_entity_poly.pdbx_strand_id
1 'polypeptide(L)'
;MPVNAIQWIGQKDQPAQPARLQEAAQNFEALLIAQLLNSFQAESQDGCFGSGGDSAGATMLEFAGQQMADLITRQGGFGLSQLIVEGLRQTTESTAKAEGA
;
A
#
# COMPACT_ATOMS: atom_id res chain seq x y z
N MET A 1 -9.18 -43.40 -24.86
CA MET A 1 -9.56 -42.08 -24.30
C MET A 1 -8.28 -41.33 -23.94
N PRO A 2 -7.82 -40.32 -24.69
CA PRO A 2 -6.73 -39.47 -24.23
C PRO A 2 -7.28 -38.41 -23.26
N VAL A 3 -6.66 -38.32 -22.10
CA VAL A 3 -6.93 -37.32 -21.07
C VAL A 3 -6.56 -35.95 -21.64
N ASN A 4 -7.56 -35.07 -21.81
CA ASN A 4 -7.33 -33.68 -22.20
C ASN A 4 -6.53 -33.02 -21.09
N ALA A 5 -5.26 -32.72 -21.38
CA ALA A 5 -4.43 -31.94 -20.49
C ALA A 5 -5.19 -30.65 -20.23
N ILE A 6 -5.58 -30.45 -18.97
CA ILE A 6 -6.01 -29.15 -18.47
C ILE A 6 -4.83 -28.26 -18.77
N GLN A 7 -4.95 -27.55 -19.90
CA GLN A 7 -4.06 -26.51 -20.32
C GLN A 7 -4.26 -25.45 -19.26
N TRP A 8 -3.48 -25.59 -18.18
CA TRP A 8 -3.24 -24.54 -17.23
C TRP A 8 -2.86 -23.36 -18.09
N ILE A 9 -3.78 -22.41 -18.20
CA ILE A 9 -3.49 -21.08 -18.68
C ILE A 9 -2.53 -20.46 -17.68
N GLY A 10 -1.28 -20.92 -17.71
CA GLY A 10 -0.16 -20.04 -17.56
C GLY A 10 -0.34 -18.98 -18.63
N GLN A 11 -1.09 -17.93 -18.30
CA GLN A 11 -0.73 -16.61 -18.77
C GLN A 11 0.68 -16.42 -18.25
N LYS A 12 1.63 -16.82 -19.10
CA LYS A 12 3.05 -16.54 -18.96
C LYS A 12 3.14 -15.15 -18.40
N ASP A 13 3.78 -15.02 -17.24
CA ASP A 13 4.16 -13.78 -16.60
C ASP A 13 4.52 -12.76 -17.67
N GLN A 14 3.51 -11.98 -18.08
CA GLN A 14 3.75 -10.83 -18.93
C GLN A 14 4.47 -9.89 -17.98
N PRO A 15 5.72 -9.50 -18.26
CA PRO A 15 6.45 -8.60 -17.38
C PRO A 15 5.50 -7.44 -17.12
N ALA A 16 5.07 -7.30 -15.86
CA ALA A 16 3.99 -6.41 -15.49
C ALA A 16 4.35 -5.06 -16.09
N GLN A 17 3.56 -4.61 -17.08
CA GLN A 17 3.91 -3.40 -17.80
C GLN A 17 4.13 -2.32 -16.74
N PRO A 18 5.26 -1.60 -16.77
CA PRO A 18 5.66 -0.73 -15.67
C PRO A 18 4.55 0.27 -15.29
N ALA A 19 3.75 0.69 -16.27
CA ALA A 19 2.52 1.47 -16.07
C ALA A 19 1.48 0.78 -15.16
N ARG A 20 1.12 -0.48 -15.44
CA ARG A 20 0.14 -1.24 -14.63
C ARG A 20 0.64 -1.50 -13.21
N LEU A 21 1.94 -1.71 -13.05
CA LEU A 21 2.52 -1.91 -11.72
C LEU A 21 2.48 -0.61 -10.91
N GLN A 22 2.81 0.51 -11.53
CA GLN A 22 2.73 1.82 -10.89
C GLN A 22 1.30 2.19 -10.52
N GLU A 23 0.32 1.94 -11.40
CA GLU A 23 -1.10 2.13 -11.11
C GLU A 23 -1.57 1.27 -9.92
N ALA A 24 -1.19 -0.02 -9.87
CA ALA A 24 -1.53 -0.89 -8.76
C ALA A 24 -0.91 -0.40 -7.43
N ALA A 25 0.34 0.07 -7.47
CA ALA A 25 1.04 0.58 -6.30
C ALA A 25 0.42 1.91 -5.79
N GLN A 26 -0.01 2.79 -6.69
CA GLN A 26 -0.77 4.01 -6.34
C GLN A 26 -2.13 3.68 -5.72
N ASN A 27 -2.85 2.71 -6.28
CA ASN A 27 -4.13 2.27 -5.73
C ASN A 27 -4.00 1.68 -4.32
N PHE A 28 -2.93 0.91 -4.07
CA PHE A 28 -2.61 0.40 -2.74
C PHE A 28 -2.39 1.53 -1.72
N GLU A 29 -1.58 2.53 -2.11
CA GLU A 29 -1.30 3.69 -1.27
C GLU A 29 -2.57 4.49 -0.93
N ALA A 30 -3.45 4.70 -1.91
CA ALA A 30 -4.72 5.38 -1.70
C ALA A 30 -5.62 4.65 -0.69
N LEU A 31 -5.72 3.31 -0.78
CA LEU A 31 -6.49 2.50 0.17
C LEU A 31 -5.88 2.53 1.57
N LEU A 32 -4.55 2.54 1.68
CA LEU A 32 -3.85 2.62 2.96
C LEU A 32 -4.09 3.97 3.63
N ILE A 33 -4.01 5.07 2.88
CA ILE A 33 -4.34 6.41 3.36
C ILE A 33 -5.79 6.45 3.85
N ALA A 34 -6.74 5.93 3.06
CA ALA A 34 -8.15 5.90 3.44
C ALA A 34 -8.39 5.10 4.72
N GLN A 35 -7.77 3.93 4.86
CA GLN A 35 -7.91 3.10 6.04
C GLN A 35 -7.30 3.77 7.28
N LEU A 36 -6.16 4.46 7.13
CA LEU A 36 -5.49 5.16 8.22
C LEU A 36 -6.29 6.38 8.72
N LEU A 37 -6.81 7.20 7.79
CA LEU A 37 -7.71 8.31 8.12
C LEU A 37 -9.00 7.82 8.77
N ASN A 38 -9.53 6.68 8.33
CA ASN A 38 -10.69 6.04 8.96
C ASN A 38 -10.36 5.55 10.37
N SER A 39 -9.18 4.96 10.61
CA SER A 39 -8.73 4.55 11.94
C SER A 39 -8.57 5.74 12.90
N PHE A 40 -8.06 6.89 12.45
CA PHE A 40 -7.99 8.08 13.30
C PHE A 40 -9.35 8.66 13.64
N GLN A 41 -10.28 8.69 12.69
CA GLN A 41 -11.66 9.13 12.97
C GLN A 41 -12.40 8.15 13.89
N ALA A 42 -12.20 6.84 13.69
CA ALA A 42 -12.75 5.82 14.58
C ALA A 42 -12.19 5.96 16.01
N GLU A 43 -10.89 6.16 16.17
CA GLU A 43 -10.24 6.43 17.46
C GLU A 43 -10.75 7.72 18.14
N SER A 44 -11.07 8.74 17.34
CA SER A 44 -11.61 10.03 17.82
C SER A 44 -13.06 9.91 18.30
N GLN A 45 -13.82 8.92 17.82
CA GLN A 45 -15.24 8.74 18.12
C GLN A 45 -15.50 7.69 19.22
N ASP A 46 -14.71 6.62 19.27
CA ASP A 46 -14.94 5.46 20.16
C ASP A 46 -14.01 5.36 21.38
N GLY A 47 -13.26 6.41 21.71
CA GLY A 47 -12.54 6.45 22.98
C GLY A 47 -11.36 5.48 23.01
N CYS A 48 -10.40 5.72 22.11
CA CYS A 48 -8.97 5.42 22.18
C CYS A 48 -8.47 4.01 22.55
N PHE A 49 -7.42 3.63 21.83
CA PHE A 49 -6.31 2.74 22.14
C PHE A 49 -5.64 3.01 23.51
N GLY A 50 -6.44 3.05 24.58
CA GLY A 50 -6.04 3.48 25.92
C GLY A 50 -7.23 4.02 26.68
N SER A 51 -7.95 3.12 27.36
CA SER A 51 -8.95 3.44 28.36
C SER A 51 -8.37 4.42 29.41
N GLY A 52 -8.73 5.70 29.32
CA GLY A 52 -8.21 6.75 30.19
C GLY A 52 -8.25 8.12 29.51
N GLY A 53 -9.45 8.60 29.19
CA GLY A 53 -9.67 9.87 28.51
C GLY A 53 -9.13 11.07 29.29
N ASP A 54 -8.03 11.64 28.79
CA ASP A 54 -7.68 13.04 29.00
C ASP A 54 -7.97 13.80 27.70
N SER A 55 -8.68 14.94 27.77
CA SER A 55 -8.94 15.82 26.61
C SER A 55 -7.66 16.24 25.87
N ALA A 56 -6.50 16.15 26.54
CA ALA A 56 -5.18 16.34 25.93
C ALA A 56 -4.86 15.28 24.85
N GLY A 57 -5.25 14.01 25.06
CA GLY A 57 -5.02 12.93 24.09
C GLY A 57 -5.83 13.13 22.80
N ALA A 58 -7.10 13.52 22.93
CA ALA A 58 -7.95 13.84 21.78
C ALA A 58 -7.40 15.04 20.97
N THR A 59 -6.96 16.10 21.65
CA THR A 59 -6.37 17.28 21.00
C THR A 59 -5.06 16.93 20.27
N MET A 60 -4.23 16.06 20.86
CA MET A 60 -2.99 15.61 20.25
C MET A 60 -3.23 14.72 19.04
N LEU A 61 -4.25 13.84 19.09
CA LEU A 61 -4.63 12.98 17.98
C LEU A 61 -5.18 13.80 16.80
N GLU A 62 -6.03 14.79 17.08
CA GLU A 62 -6.57 15.68 16.05
C GLU A 62 -5.46 16.50 15.37
N PHE A 63 -4.53 17.05 16.16
CA PHE A 63 -3.36 17.74 15.62
C PHE A 63 -2.46 16.81 14.77
N ALA A 64 -2.24 15.56 15.22
CA ALA A 64 -1.50 14.58 14.45
C ALA A 64 -2.20 14.22 13.13
N GLY A 65 -3.53 14.09 13.15
CA GLY A 65 -4.36 13.87 11.96
C GLY A 65 -4.27 15.03 10.97
N GLN A 66 -4.34 16.27 11.44
CA GLN A 66 -4.19 17.47 10.61
C GLN A 66 -2.80 17.55 9.97
N GLN A 67 -1.73 17.30 10.74
CA GLN A 67 -0.37 17.30 10.22
C GLN A 67 -0.15 16.18 9.19
N MET A 68 -0.71 14.99 9.42
CA MET A 68 -0.66 13.93 8.44
C MET A 68 -1.43 14.29 7.16
N ALA A 69 -2.63 14.83 7.28
CA ALA A 69 -3.42 15.25 6.12
C ALA A 69 -2.71 16.34 5.31
N ASP A 70 -2.05 17.30 5.97
CA ASP A 70 -1.22 18.33 5.33
C ASP A 70 -0.04 17.70 4.58
N LEU A 71 0.66 16.75 5.19
CA LEU A 71 1.77 16.03 4.55
C LEU A 71 1.30 15.23 3.32
N ILE A 72 0.21 14.47 3.43
CA ILE A 72 -0.36 13.70 2.32
C ILE A 72 -0.77 14.63 1.18
N THR A 73 -1.43 15.75 1.49
CA THR A 73 -1.90 16.71 0.49
C THR A 73 -0.74 17.41 -0.20
N ARG A 74 0.30 17.80 0.55
CA ARG A 74 1.49 18.48 0.00
C ARG A 74 2.38 17.56 -0.82
N GLN A 75 2.51 16.31 -0.39
CA GLN A 75 3.43 15.34 -0.99
C GLN A 75 2.72 14.44 -2.02
N GLY A 76 1.39 14.47 -2.07
CA GLY A 76 0.58 13.67 -2.98
C GLY A 76 0.46 12.20 -2.57
N GLY A 77 0.77 11.86 -1.31
CA GLY A 77 0.85 10.50 -0.80
C GLY A 77 1.99 10.31 0.21
N PHE A 78 2.29 9.06 0.54
CA PHE A 78 3.42 8.65 1.39
C PHE A 78 4.67 8.25 0.59
N GLY A 79 4.57 8.14 -0.74
CA GLY A 79 5.63 7.64 -1.61
C GLY A 79 5.76 6.11 -1.62
N LEU A 80 4.81 5.39 -1.03
CA LEU A 80 4.85 3.92 -0.96
C LEU A 80 4.75 3.29 -2.35
N SER A 81 4.04 3.94 -3.26
CA SER A 81 3.90 3.49 -4.64
C SER A 81 5.25 3.36 -5.36
N GLN A 82 6.18 4.28 -5.12
CA GLN A 82 7.53 4.25 -5.69
C GLN A 82 8.39 3.15 -5.08
N LEU A 83 8.33 3.00 -3.75
CA LEU A 83 9.06 1.95 -3.02
C LEU A 83 8.64 0.55 -3.46
N ILE A 84 7.35 0.32 -3.70
CA ILE A 84 6.82 -0.96 -4.20
C ILE A 84 7.36 -1.25 -5.60
N VAL A 85 7.32 -0.27 -6.51
CA VAL A 85 7.85 -0.42 -7.87
C VAL A 85 9.35 -0.71 -7.85
N GLU A 86 10.11 0.01 -7.02
CA GLU A 86 11.56 -0.19 -6.87
C GLU A 86 11.90 -1.58 -6.29
N GLY A 87 11.17 -2.04 -5.27
CA GLY A 87 11.40 -3.34 -4.65
C GLY A 87 11.07 -4.52 -5.59
N LEU A 88 10.03 -4.39 -6.40
CA LEU A 88 9.66 -5.40 -7.39
C LEU A 88 10.62 -5.40 -8.59
N ARG A 89 11.14 -4.24 -8.99
CA ARG A 89 12.18 -4.13 -10.01
C ARG A 89 13.46 -4.87 -9.56
N GLN A 90 13.90 -4.63 -8.33
CA GLN A 90 15.07 -5.31 -7.74
C GLN A 90 14.88 -6.84 -7.63
N THR A 91 13.68 -7.28 -7.25
CA THR A 91 13.36 -8.71 -7.17
C THR A 91 13.44 -9.36 -8.56
N THR A 92 12.87 -8.70 -9.58
CA THR A 92 12.88 -9.19 -10.96
C THR A 92 14.30 -9.26 -11.54
N GLU A 93 15.13 -8.25 -11.25
CA GLU A 93 16.56 -8.23 -11.63
C GLU A 93 17.36 -9.34 -10.91
N SER A 94 17.04 -9.64 -9.64
CA SER A 94 17.69 -10.71 -8.89
C SER A 94 17.30 -12.11 -9.36
N THR A 95 16.05 -12.33 -9.75
CA THR A 95 15.58 -13.62 -10.29
C THR A 95 16.12 -13.86 -11.70
N ALA A 96 16.17 -12.83 -12.56
CA ALA A 96 16.74 -12.94 -13.91
C ALA A 96 18.25 -13.28 -13.90
N LYS A 97 18.99 -12.86 -12.87
CA LYS A 97 20.41 -13.19 -12.70
C LYS A 97 20.64 -14.62 -12.19
N ALA A 98 19.66 -15.23 -11.53
CA ALA A 98 19.75 -16.58 -10.97
C ALA A 98 19.43 -17.69 -11.99
N GLU A 99 18.66 -17.40 -13.05
CA GLU A 99 18.34 -18.35 -14.13
C GLU A 99 19.34 -18.35 -15.30
N GLY A 100 20.39 -17.52 -15.23
CA GLY A 100 21.41 -17.37 -16.28
C GLY A 100 22.82 -17.83 -15.92
N ALA A 101 23.00 -18.60 -14.83
CA ALA A 101 24.29 -19.11 -14.36
C ALA A 101 24.35 -20.65 -14.40
#